data_AF-A0A663F5R2-F1
#
_entry.id   AF-A0A663F5R2-F1
#
_cell.length_a   1.000
_cell.length_b   1.000
_cell.length_c   1.000
_cell.angle_alpha   90.00
_cell.angle_beta   90.00
_cell.angle_gamma   90.00
#
_symmetry.space_group_name_H-M   'P 1'
#
loop_
_entity.id
_entity.type
_entity.pdbx_description
1 polymer ?
#
loop_
_entity_poly.entity_id
_entity_poly.type
_entity_poly.pdbx_seq_one_letter_code
_entity_poly.pdbx_strand_id
1 'polypeptide(L)'
;MVNELTHLLSKRVIEDVWKQQTLLRLLQLIDVPLLEDILVSSVKTKLDCFGKEEDLIISNTFLDREVTCSLNLPELDKWLYAAIECLEYFPDQFIVMVSQQLPQSPNKPSSLNTYKKILFDIIIKYYSQKKDSLLATQDLDIHSGIIELIEKGNTDQALEASQLYLKLLAPNIREELHRLLAFIAIASESEGYKLQKQFDNRAVIIKTCTKFILQNKTLSKPQAELLTQFLMDNHSELFKTPSTLLELTSRRLQSLLEGQDPDIDSGFTFCQRVTTKEYEDQKQQTNQYLLALVQGMDNDPTITLKQKKKLIKEFRKYHSLI
;
A
#
# COMPACT_ATOMS: atom_id res chain seq x y z
N MET A 1 -18.96 13.14 -18.97
CA MET A 1 -19.47 14.14 -18.01
C MET A 1 -18.53 14.45 -16.84
N VAL A 2 -17.40 13.74 -16.62
CA VAL A 2 -16.43 14.09 -15.56
C VAL A 2 -15.52 15.28 -15.95
N ASN A 3 -15.22 15.46 -17.24
CA ASN A 3 -14.27 16.49 -17.69
C ASN A 3 -14.77 17.95 -17.69
N GLU A 4 -16.09 18.19 -17.67
CA GLU A 4 -16.61 19.57 -17.63
C GLU A 4 -16.64 20.16 -16.22
N LEU A 5 -16.70 19.31 -15.18
CA LEU A 5 -16.78 19.74 -13.77
C LEU A 5 -15.40 20.05 -13.15
N THR A 6 -14.31 19.54 -13.75
CA THR A 6 -12.93 19.74 -13.26
C THR A 6 -12.37 21.14 -13.52
N HIS A 7 -13.04 21.99 -14.32
CA HIS A 7 -12.57 23.34 -14.61
C HIS A 7 -12.85 24.38 -13.51
N LEU A 8 -13.73 24.05 -12.55
CA LEU A 8 -14.09 24.96 -11.43
C LEU A 8 -13.24 24.75 -10.17
N LEU A 9 -12.58 23.59 -10.04
CA LEU A 9 -11.73 23.26 -8.91
C LEU A 9 -10.25 23.34 -9.31
N SER A 10 -9.41 23.85 -8.40
CA SER A 10 -7.97 23.86 -8.64
C SER A 10 -7.40 22.44 -8.74
N LYS A 11 -6.37 22.24 -9.56
CA LYS A 11 -5.66 20.95 -9.68
C LYS A 11 -5.23 20.39 -8.33
N ARG A 12 -4.77 21.25 -7.42
CA ARG A 12 -4.37 20.89 -6.06
C ARG A 12 -5.53 20.30 -5.25
N VAL A 13 -6.71 20.91 -5.32
CA VAL A 13 -7.91 20.40 -4.63
C VAL A 13 -8.29 19.03 -5.17
N ILE A 14 -8.23 18.84 -6.48
CA ILE A 14 -8.53 17.54 -7.11
C ILE A 14 -7.53 16.48 -6.60
N GLU A 15 -6.23 16.76 -6.62
CA GLU A 15 -5.19 15.86 -6.12
C GLU A 15 -5.36 15.53 -4.62
N ASP A 16 -5.68 16.53 -3.80
CA ASP A 16 -5.91 16.35 -2.37
C ASP A 16 -7.15 15.47 -2.11
N VAL A 17 -8.25 15.66 -2.87
CA VAL A 17 -9.45 14.81 -2.77
C VAL A 17 -9.11 13.36 -3.15
N TRP A 18 -8.39 13.15 -4.25
CA TRP A 18 -7.93 11.81 -4.65
C TRP A 18 -7.11 11.14 -3.56
N LYS A 19 -6.15 11.87 -2.97
CA LYS A 19 -5.30 11.35 -1.89
C LYS A 19 -6.13 11.01 -0.65
N GLN A 20 -7.03 11.91 -0.24
CA GLN A 20 -7.91 11.71 0.92
C GLN A 20 -8.82 10.50 0.75
N GLN A 21 -9.51 10.38 -0.39
CA GLN A 21 -10.41 9.25 -0.65
C GLN A 21 -9.65 7.93 -0.76
N THR A 22 -8.42 7.95 -1.31
CA THR A 22 -7.56 6.76 -1.36
C THR A 22 -7.18 6.29 0.05
N LEU A 23 -6.71 7.21 0.90
CA LEU A 23 -6.37 6.90 2.28
C LEU A 23 -7.59 6.42 3.07
N LEU A 24 -8.70 7.14 2.99
CA LEU A 24 -9.93 6.81 3.70
C LEU A 24 -10.41 5.40 3.36
N ARG A 25 -10.45 5.07 2.06
CA ARG A 25 -10.89 3.75 1.62
C ARG A 25 -9.91 2.66 2.06
N LEU A 26 -8.61 2.92 1.99
CA LEU A 26 -7.59 1.97 2.46
C LEU A 26 -7.77 1.65 3.95
N LEU A 27 -8.05 2.66 4.76
CA LEU A 27 -8.30 2.54 6.21
C LEU A 27 -9.64 1.86 6.54
N GLN A 28 -10.62 1.93 5.65
CA GLN A 28 -11.87 1.16 5.80
C GLN A 28 -11.69 -0.33 5.48
N LEU A 29 -10.70 -0.66 4.63
CA LEU A 29 -10.40 -2.05 4.27
C LEU A 29 -9.46 -2.71 5.28
N ILE A 30 -8.56 -1.93 5.87
CA ILE A 30 -7.57 -2.40 6.83
C ILE A 30 -7.89 -1.78 8.19
N ASP A 31 -8.22 -2.60 9.18
CA ASP A 31 -8.35 -2.17 10.57
C ASP A 31 -6.97 -1.78 11.14
N VAL A 32 -6.43 -0.63 10.75
CA VAL A 32 -5.16 -0.11 11.28
C VAL A 32 -5.41 0.46 12.68
N PRO A 33 -4.76 -0.07 13.74
CA PRO A 33 -5.07 0.33 15.11
C PRO A 33 -4.68 1.79 15.45
N LEU A 34 -3.76 2.43 14.72
CA LEU A 34 -3.30 3.81 14.99
C LEU A 34 -2.95 4.55 13.69
N LEU A 35 -3.65 5.65 13.40
CA LEU A 35 -3.55 6.45 12.17
C LEU A 35 -2.40 7.47 12.16
N GLU A 36 -1.76 7.69 13.31
CA GLU A 36 -0.87 8.84 13.52
C GLU A 36 0.40 8.73 12.65
N ASP A 37 1.00 7.54 12.52
CA ASP A 37 2.24 7.35 11.77
C ASP A 37 2.03 7.43 10.24
N ILE A 38 0.89 6.92 9.73
CA ILE A 38 0.53 6.97 8.30
C ILE A 38 0.22 8.42 7.86
N LEU A 39 -0.53 9.15 8.69
CA LEU A 39 -0.89 10.54 8.39
C LEU A 39 0.32 11.48 8.48
N VAL A 40 1.17 11.30 9.50
CA VAL A 40 2.40 12.09 9.70
C VAL A 40 3.44 11.80 8.61
N SER A 41 3.58 10.56 8.15
CA SER A 41 4.42 10.18 7.00
C SER A 41 4.03 10.93 5.72
N SER A 42 2.72 11.02 5.44
CA SER A 42 2.19 11.71 4.25
C SER A 42 2.33 13.24 4.28
N VAL A 43 2.51 13.80 5.49
CA VAL A 43 2.71 15.24 5.73
C VAL A 43 4.21 15.57 5.79
N LYS A 44 5.05 14.72 6.39
CA LYS A 44 6.51 14.89 6.43
C LYS A 44 7.18 14.70 5.07
N THR A 45 6.60 13.92 4.16
CA THR A 45 7.04 13.89 2.75
C THR A 45 6.96 15.25 2.06
N LYS A 46 6.17 16.21 2.59
CA LYS A 46 6.14 17.58 2.05
C LYS A 46 7.25 18.50 2.60
N LEU A 47 7.96 18.14 3.67
CA LEU A 47 8.94 19.03 4.29
C LEU A 47 10.41 18.57 4.18
N ASP A 48 10.69 17.27 4.18
CA ASP A 48 12.08 16.76 4.10
C ASP A 48 12.43 16.05 2.78
N CYS A 49 11.51 16.03 1.80
CA CYS A 49 11.79 15.57 0.43
C CYS A 49 11.93 16.71 -0.58
N PHE A 50 11.91 17.97 -0.14
CA PHE A 50 12.67 19.00 -0.86
C PHE A 50 14.14 18.77 -0.52
N GLY A 51 14.70 17.76 -1.17
CA GLY A 51 16.12 17.69 -1.39
C GLY A 51 16.59 19.09 -1.76
N LYS A 52 17.70 19.47 -1.16
CA LYS A 52 18.51 20.61 -1.57
C LYS A 52 18.42 20.76 -3.08
N GLU A 53 18.34 22.02 -3.48
CA GLU A 53 18.35 22.58 -4.83
C GLU A 53 19.57 22.11 -5.66
N GLU A 54 19.68 20.80 -5.85
CA GLU A 54 20.63 20.03 -6.62
C GLU A 54 19.76 18.98 -7.31
N ASP A 55 19.60 19.16 -8.62
CA ASP A 55 18.82 18.35 -9.55
C ASP A 55 17.32 18.65 -9.65
N LEU A 56 17.05 19.85 -10.19
CA LEU A 56 16.07 20.06 -11.26
C LEU A 56 16.40 19.21 -12.52
N ILE A 57 16.79 17.94 -12.34
CA ILE A 57 16.84 16.99 -13.44
C ILE A 57 15.40 16.53 -13.62
N ILE A 58 14.71 17.19 -14.55
CA ILE A 58 13.66 16.51 -15.30
C ILE A 58 14.37 15.30 -15.90
N SER A 59 14.21 14.11 -15.29
CA SER A 59 14.74 12.87 -15.86
C SER A 59 13.99 12.61 -17.15
N ASN A 60 14.47 13.21 -18.23
CA ASN A 60 14.10 12.94 -19.61
C ASN A 60 14.68 11.57 -20.04
N THR A 61 14.71 10.59 -19.12
CA THR A 61 15.38 9.29 -19.29
C THR A 61 14.56 8.29 -20.10
N PHE A 62 13.34 8.65 -20.52
CA PHE A 62 12.39 7.72 -21.14
C PHE A 62 12.11 7.95 -22.63
N LEU A 63 12.67 8.98 -23.27
CA LEU A 63 12.37 9.26 -24.68
C LEU A 63 13.39 8.69 -25.68
N ASP A 64 14.65 8.46 -25.28
CA ASP A 64 15.73 8.08 -26.22
C ASP A 64 16.41 6.72 -25.92
N ARG A 65 15.96 5.96 -24.91
CA ARG A 65 16.66 4.76 -24.46
C ARG A 65 16.12 3.50 -25.13
N GLU A 66 16.42 3.32 -26.42
CA GLU A 66 16.14 2.08 -27.16
C GLU A 66 17.09 0.95 -26.72
N VAL A 67 16.86 0.40 -25.52
CA VAL A 67 17.67 -0.71 -24.98
C VAL A 67 17.63 -1.91 -25.94
N THR A 68 16.48 -2.16 -26.57
CA THR A 68 16.28 -3.15 -27.64
C THR A 68 17.27 -2.99 -28.80
N CYS A 69 17.46 -1.77 -29.31
CA CYS A 69 18.37 -1.45 -30.41
C CYS A 69 19.84 -1.57 -29.99
N SER A 70 20.17 -1.23 -28.74
CA SER A 70 21.54 -1.33 -28.22
C SER A 70 22.04 -2.77 -27.99
N LEU A 71 21.12 -3.71 -27.75
CA LEU A 71 21.44 -5.09 -27.35
C LEU A 71 21.40 -6.10 -28.51
N ASN A 72 21.04 -5.68 -29.74
CA ASN A 72 20.95 -6.55 -30.93
C ASN A 72 20.23 -7.89 -30.68
N LEU A 73 19.14 -7.84 -29.90
CA LEU A 73 18.43 -9.06 -29.49
C LEU A 73 17.64 -9.64 -30.67
N PRO A 74 17.60 -10.98 -30.83
CA PRO A 74 16.76 -11.63 -31.83
C PRO A 74 15.27 -11.45 -31.51
N GLU A 75 14.38 -12.07 -32.31
CA GLU A 75 12.92 -12.07 -32.13
C GLU A 75 12.54 -12.16 -30.64
N LEU A 76 11.92 -11.08 -30.16
CA LEU A 76 11.73 -10.82 -28.75
C LEU A 76 10.54 -11.63 -28.24
N ASP A 77 10.82 -12.70 -27.51
CA ASP A 77 9.76 -13.41 -26.80
C ASP A 77 9.27 -12.60 -25.60
N LYS A 78 8.09 -12.98 -25.06
CA LYS A 78 7.45 -12.27 -23.94
C LYS A 78 8.36 -12.12 -22.72
N TRP A 79 9.23 -13.10 -22.48
CA TRP A 79 10.15 -13.10 -21.34
C TRP A 79 11.27 -12.07 -21.55
N LEU A 80 11.88 -12.05 -22.74
CA LEU A 80 12.94 -11.10 -23.07
C LEU A 80 12.41 -9.67 -23.09
N TYR A 81 11.20 -9.46 -23.64
CA TYR A 81 10.55 -8.15 -23.63
C TYR A 81 10.37 -7.62 -22.20
N ALA A 82 9.80 -8.42 -21.30
CA ALA A 82 9.61 -8.02 -19.90
C ALA A 82 10.92 -7.76 -19.15
N ALA A 83 11.99 -8.49 -19.49
CA ALA A 83 13.32 -8.24 -18.93
C ALA A 83 13.91 -6.90 -19.38
N ILE A 84 13.68 -6.51 -20.65
CA ILE A 84 14.16 -5.25 -21.21
C ILE A 84 13.40 -4.06 -20.62
N GLU A 85 12.09 -4.18 -20.46
CA GLU A 85 11.27 -3.19 -19.77
C GLU A 85 11.80 -2.90 -18.35
N CYS A 86 12.33 -3.91 -17.64
CA CYS A 86 13.03 -3.67 -16.37
C CYS A 86 14.35 -2.90 -16.55
N LEU A 87 15.15 -3.26 -17.56
CA LEU A 87 16.46 -2.64 -17.82
C LEU A 87 16.39 -1.16 -18.17
N GLU A 88 15.30 -0.71 -18.80
CA GLU A 88 15.09 0.71 -19.11
C GLU A 88 15.14 1.59 -17.87
N TYR A 89 14.79 1.06 -16.69
CA TYR A 89 14.84 1.77 -15.42
C TYR A 89 16.23 1.70 -14.74
N PHE A 90 17.15 0.85 -15.22
CA PHE A 90 18.42 0.62 -14.55
C PHE A 90 19.47 1.69 -14.90
N PRO A 91 20.46 1.96 -14.04
CA PRO A 91 21.60 2.82 -14.39
C PRO A 91 22.39 2.30 -15.61
N ASP A 92 23.00 3.20 -16.39
CA ASP A 92 23.76 2.87 -17.62
C ASP A 92 24.83 1.81 -17.42
N GLN A 93 25.46 1.78 -16.24
CA GLN A 93 26.45 0.77 -15.88
C GLN A 93 25.93 -0.66 -16.03
N PHE A 94 24.66 -0.91 -15.68
CA PHE A 94 24.05 -2.23 -15.82
C PHE A 94 23.75 -2.56 -17.28
N ILE A 95 23.39 -1.58 -18.11
CA ILE A 95 23.18 -1.79 -19.55
C ILE A 95 24.51 -2.16 -20.23
N VAL A 96 25.59 -1.46 -19.90
CA VAL A 96 26.93 -1.80 -20.39
C VAL A 96 27.35 -3.20 -19.93
N MET A 97 27.02 -3.59 -18.70
CA MET A 97 27.27 -4.95 -18.22
C MET A 97 26.50 -6.00 -19.01
N VAL A 98 25.24 -5.73 -19.39
CA VAL A 98 24.46 -6.62 -20.26
C VAL A 98 25.19 -6.74 -21.59
N SER A 99 25.45 -5.63 -22.30
CA SER A 99 26.04 -5.65 -23.64
C SER A 99 27.40 -6.34 -23.73
N GLN A 100 28.23 -6.25 -22.69
CA GLN A 100 29.51 -6.95 -22.61
C GLN A 100 29.37 -8.47 -22.42
N GLN A 101 28.32 -8.92 -21.74
CA GLN A 101 28.09 -10.34 -21.45
C GLN A 101 27.27 -11.03 -22.54
N LEU A 102 26.58 -10.28 -23.39
CA LEU A 102 25.77 -10.84 -24.46
C LEU A 102 26.63 -11.51 -25.54
N PRO A 103 26.27 -12.72 -26.02
CA PRO A 103 26.92 -13.35 -27.15
C PRO A 103 26.79 -12.49 -28.42
N GLN A 104 27.87 -12.34 -29.18
CA GLN A 104 27.89 -11.57 -30.43
C GLN A 104 27.23 -12.30 -31.62
N SER A 105 26.70 -13.52 -31.42
CA SER A 105 26.07 -14.31 -32.50
C SER A 105 24.69 -14.86 -32.06
N PRO A 106 23.56 -14.28 -32.52
CA PRO A 106 22.23 -14.65 -32.05
C PRO A 106 21.67 -15.97 -32.63
N ASN A 107 22.30 -16.57 -33.65
CA ASN A 107 21.66 -17.55 -34.55
C ASN A 107 21.46 -19.00 -34.03
N LYS A 108 21.32 -19.24 -32.71
CA LYS A 108 21.01 -20.59 -32.16
C LYS A 108 20.04 -20.51 -30.98
N PRO A 109 19.08 -21.42 -30.79
CA PRO A 109 18.18 -21.42 -29.63
C PRO A 109 18.90 -21.52 -28.27
N SER A 110 20.11 -22.11 -28.25
CA SER A 110 21.00 -22.10 -27.09
C SER A 110 21.53 -20.71 -26.72
N SER A 111 21.56 -19.76 -27.66
CA SER A 111 21.91 -18.36 -27.41
C SER A 111 20.79 -17.69 -26.61
N LEU A 112 19.51 -17.88 -26.99
CA LEU A 112 18.33 -17.28 -26.33
C LEU A 112 18.29 -17.58 -24.82
N ASN A 113 18.48 -18.85 -24.46
CA ASN A 113 18.56 -19.27 -23.06
C ASN A 113 19.76 -18.68 -22.31
N THR A 114 20.83 -18.35 -23.04
CA THR A 114 21.98 -17.64 -22.48
C THR A 114 21.66 -16.17 -22.24
N TYR A 115 20.98 -15.49 -23.17
CA TYR A 115 20.47 -14.12 -22.97
C TYR A 115 19.55 -14.05 -21.74
N LYS A 116 18.56 -14.96 -21.63
CA LYS A 116 17.64 -15.00 -20.48
C LYS A 116 18.37 -15.18 -19.16
N LYS A 117 19.37 -16.06 -19.13
CA LYS A 117 20.20 -16.26 -17.94
C LYS A 117 20.94 -14.97 -17.54
N ILE A 118 21.64 -14.35 -18.49
CA ILE A 118 22.42 -13.12 -18.25
C ILE A 118 21.52 -12.00 -17.76
N LEU A 119 20.38 -11.79 -18.42
CA LEU A 119 19.41 -10.76 -18.04
C LEU A 119 18.86 -11.00 -16.64
N PHE A 120 18.47 -12.25 -16.33
CA PHE A 120 18.02 -12.61 -14.99
C PHE A 120 19.10 -12.32 -13.95
N ASP A 121 20.34 -12.81 -14.15
CA ASP A 121 21.44 -12.62 -13.21
C ASP A 121 21.74 -11.12 -12.98
N ILE A 122 21.64 -10.29 -14.02
CA ILE A 122 21.85 -8.84 -13.94
C ILE A 122 20.71 -8.14 -13.20
N ILE A 123 19.44 -8.50 -13.47
CA ILE A 123 18.27 -7.99 -12.75
C ILE A 123 18.37 -8.30 -11.26
N ILE A 124 18.65 -9.56 -10.91
CA ILE A 124 18.83 -9.99 -9.52
C ILE A 124 20.02 -9.26 -8.87
N LYS A 125 21.11 -9.04 -9.61
CA LYS A 125 22.27 -8.29 -9.12
C LYS A 125 21.93 -6.83 -8.82
N TYR A 126 21.20 -6.15 -9.71
CA TYR A 126 20.77 -4.76 -9.50
C TYR A 126 19.97 -4.61 -8.22
N TYR A 127 18.90 -5.39 -8.07
CA TYR A 127 18.04 -5.31 -6.87
C TYR A 127 18.73 -5.81 -5.60
N SER A 128 19.71 -6.72 -5.72
CA SER A 128 20.51 -7.14 -4.56
C SER A 128 21.50 -6.08 -4.08
N GLN A 129 21.89 -5.13 -4.92
CA GLN A 129 22.78 -4.02 -4.55
C GLN A 129 22.01 -2.82 -3.97
N LYS A 130 20.71 -2.74 -4.23
CA LYS A 130 19.83 -1.72 -3.67
C LYS A 130 19.71 -1.92 -2.15
N LYS A 131 20.00 -0.88 -1.37
CA LYS A 131 19.96 -0.94 0.11
C LYS A 131 18.55 -1.02 0.68
N ASP A 132 17.58 -0.43 -0.02
CA ASP A 132 16.20 -0.31 0.43
C ASP A 132 15.28 -1.14 -0.48
N SER A 133 14.28 -1.79 0.12
CA SER A 133 13.21 -2.46 -0.62
C SER A 133 12.30 -1.46 -1.31
N LEU A 134 11.60 -1.91 -2.37
CA LEU A 134 10.67 -1.08 -3.11
C LEU A 134 9.49 -0.62 -2.24
N LEU A 135 8.96 -1.50 -1.40
CA LEU A 135 7.94 -1.13 -0.43
C LEU A 135 8.62 -0.70 0.88
N ALA A 136 8.23 0.48 1.36
CA ALA A 136 8.88 1.13 2.49
C ALA A 136 8.54 0.43 3.81
N THR A 137 9.53 0.28 4.69
CA THR A 137 9.38 -0.28 6.04
C THR A 137 8.41 0.50 6.92
N GLN A 138 8.13 1.76 6.59
CA GLN A 138 7.23 2.64 7.34
C GLN A 138 5.74 2.33 7.12
N ASP A 139 5.39 1.59 6.06
CA ASP A 139 4.00 1.26 5.72
C ASP A 139 3.58 -0.12 6.28
N LEU A 140 4.20 -0.52 7.39
CA LEU A 140 4.11 -1.87 7.94
C LEU A 140 2.69 -2.28 8.32
N ASP A 141 1.94 -1.36 8.90
CA ASP A 141 0.57 -1.62 9.31
C ASP A 141 -0.33 -1.87 8.09
N ILE A 142 -0.05 -1.19 6.98
CA ILE A 142 -0.74 -1.40 5.70
C ILE A 142 -0.39 -2.77 5.14
N HIS A 143 0.90 -3.14 5.11
CA HIS A 143 1.34 -4.46 4.63
C HIS A 143 0.70 -5.58 5.45
N SER A 144 0.74 -5.46 6.78
CA SER A 144 0.16 -6.44 7.71
C SER A 144 -1.34 -6.57 7.51
N GLY A 145 -2.03 -5.44 7.31
CA GLY A 145 -3.45 -5.41 6.99
C GLY A 145 -3.83 -6.12 5.70
N ILE A 146 -3.07 -5.88 4.62
CA ILE A 146 -3.28 -6.58 3.35
C ILE A 146 -3.00 -8.08 3.53
N ILE A 147 -1.95 -8.46 4.25
CA ILE A 147 -1.63 -9.85 4.57
C ILE A 147 -2.79 -10.51 5.32
N GLU A 148 -3.37 -9.85 6.32
CA GLU A 148 -4.51 -10.38 7.07
C GLU A 148 -5.74 -10.59 6.17
N LEU A 149 -6.02 -9.68 5.24
CA LEU A 149 -7.08 -9.85 4.24
C LEU A 149 -6.83 -11.06 3.34
N ILE A 150 -5.57 -11.28 2.93
CA ILE A 150 -5.17 -12.45 2.12
C ILE A 150 -5.34 -13.73 2.92
N GLU A 151 -4.88 -13.77 4.19
CA GLU A 151 -4.99 -14.93 5.08
C GLU A 151 -6.45 -15.30 5.38
N LYS A 152 -7.34 -14.30 5.49
CA LYS A 152 -8.79 -14.50 5.64
C LYS A 152 -9.50 -14.96 4.35
N GLY A 153 -8.82 -14.92 3.20
CA GLY A 153 -9.39 -15.28 1.90
C GLY A 153 -10.21 -14.17 1.22
N ASN A 154 -10.15 -12.94 1.72
CA ASN A 154 -10.86 -11.78 1.14
C ASN A 154 -10.03 -11.19 -0.02
N THR A 155 -9.84 -11.97 -1.08
CA THR A 155 -8.94 -11.61 -2.21
C THR A 155 -9.31 -10.31 -2.89
N ASP A 156 -10.60 -10.01 -3.04
CA ASP A 156 -11.08 -8.79 -3.70
C ASP A 156 -10.74 -7.55 -2.86
N GLN A 157 -10.93 -7.63 -1.54
CA GLN A 157 -10.57 -6.56 -0.61
C GLN A 157 -9.06 -6.38 -0.51
N ALA A 158 -8.30 -7.49 -0.51
CA ALA A 158 -6.83 -7.46 -0.52
C ALA A 158 -6.30 -6.82 -1.81
N LEU A 159 -6.94 -7.10 -2.96
CA LEU A 159 -6.59 -6.50 -4.25
C LEU A 159 -6.91 -5.00 -4.24
N GLU A 160 -8.11 -4.62 -3.78
CA GLU A 160 -8.50 -3.21 -3.66
C GLU A 160 -7.53 -2.45 -2.73
N ALA A 161 -7.23 -2.99 -1.55
CA ALA A 161 -6.28 -2.40 -0.61
C ALA A 161 -4.87 -2.27 -1.21
N SER A 162 -4.41 -3.29 -1.97
CA SER A 162 -3.13 -3.23 -2.68
C SER A 162 -3.13 -2.15 -3.76
N GLN A 163 -4.18 -2.03 -4.57
CA GLN A 163 -4.32 -0.99 -5.59
C GLN A 163 -4.27 0.42 -4.96
N LEU A 164 -4.96 0.61 -3.84
CA LEU A 164 -4.97 1.89 -3.11
C LEU A 164 -3.60 2.21 -2.52
N TYR A 165 -2.93 1.23 -1.91
CA TYR A 165 -1.58 1.40 -1.38
C TYR A 165 -0.59 1.78 -2.50
N LEU A 166 -0.58 1.05 -3.62
CA LEU A 166 0.30 1.33 -4.76
C LEU A 166 0.03 2.71 -5.39
N LYS A 167 -1.20 3.20 -5.32
CA LYS A 167 -1.56 4.56 -5.78
C LYS A 167 -0.93 5.66 -4.91
N LEU A 168 -0.66 5.38 -3.63
CA LEU A 168 -0.04 6.32 -2.68
C LEU A 168 1.49 6.36 -2.79
N LEU A 169 2.11 5.37 -3.46
CA LEU A 169 3.55 5.33 -3.67
C LEU A 169 4.03 6.45 -4.59
N ALA A 170 5.31 6.83 -4.44
CA ALA A 170 5.96 7.77 -5.34
C ALA A 170 5.95 7.23 -6.79
N PRO A 171 5.73 8.07 -7.82
CA PRO A 171 5.56 7.62 -9.20
C PRO A 171 6.72 6.76 -9.73
N ASN A 172 7.94 7.10 -9.34
CA ASN A 172 9.17 6.38 -9.71
C ASN A 172 9.19 4.95 -9.11
N ILE A 173 8.87 4.81 -7.82
CA ILE A 173 8.78 3.51 -7.15
C ILE A 173 7.66 2.66 -7.76
N ARG A 174 6.51 3.29 -8.05
CA ARG A 174 5.35 2.62 -8.62
C ARG A 174 5.66 2.03 -10.00
N GLU A 175 6.33 2.79 -10.87
CA GLU A 175 6.71 2.34 -12.21
C GLU A 175 7.77 1.23 -12.16
N GLU A 176 8.79 1.38 -11.30
CA GLU A 176 9.81 0.36 -11.08
C GLU A 176 9.20 -0.96 -10.58
N LEU A 177 8.26 -0.87 -9.64
CA LEU A 177 7.55 -2.05 -9.11
C LEU A 177 6.65 -2.69 -10.16
N HIS A 178 5.95 -1.91 -10.99
CA HIS A 178 5.11 -2.43 -12.07
C HIS A 178 5.92 -3.29 -13.05
N ARG A 179 7.05 -2.76 -13.54
CA ARG A 179 7.95 -3.46 -14.45
C ARG A 179 8.54 -4.72 -13.80
N LEU A 180 8.98 -4.62 -12.55
CA LEU A 180 9.51 -5.79 -11.82
C LEU A 180 8.44 -6.88 -11.64
N LEU A 181 7.22 -6.52 -11.20
CA LEU A 181 6.13 -7.47 -10.98
C LEU A 181 5.74 -8.19 -12.28
N ALA A 182 5.67 -7.46 -13.40
CA ALA A 182 5.40 -8.04 -14.72
C ALA A 182 6.51 -9.03 -15.13
N PHE A 183 7.78 -8.65 -14.97
CA PHE A 183 8.89 -9.54 -15.28
C PHE A 183 8.90 -10.81 -14.42
N ILE A 184 8.75 -10.68 -13.10
CA ILE A 184 8.80 -11.84 -12.21
C ILE A 184 7.59 -12.76 -12.40
N ALA A 185 6.42 -12.22 -12.77
CA ALA A 185 5.25 -13.03 -13.11
C ALA A 185 5.54 -13.93 -14.32
N ILE A 186 6.06 -13.35 -15.41
CA ILE A 186 6.45 -14.10 -16.63
C ILE A 186 7.61 -15.06 -16.33
N ALA A 187 8.59 -14.65 -15.52
CA ALA A 187 9.71 -15.50 -15.14
C ALA A 187 9.31 -16.65 -14.19
N SER A 188 8.16 -16.55 -13.52
CA SER A 188 7.62 -17.58 -12.64
C SER A 188 6.87 -18.69 -13.38
N GLU A 189 6.53 -18.50 -14.66
CA GLU A 189 5.80 -19.47 -15.47
C GLU A 189 6.55 -20.82 -15.59
N SER A 190 5.82 -21.92 -15.45
CA SER A 190 6.38 -23.28 -15.50
C SER A 190 6.77 -23.73 -16.92
N GLU A 191 6.08 -23.21 -17.93
CA GLU A 191 6.34 -23.49 -19.36
C GLU A 191 7.45 -22.60 -19.93
N GLY A 192 7.86 -21.58 -19.19
CA GLY A 192 8.88 -20.62 -19.58
C GLY A 192 10.32 -21.13 -19.44
N TYR A 193 11.27 -20.20 -19.51
CA TYR A 193 12.68 -20.50 -19.30
C TYR A 193 12.94 -21.02 -17.89
N LYS A 194 13.63 -22.17 -17.77
CA LYS A 194 13.95 -22.77 -16.47
C LYS A 194 15.10 -22.03 -15.78
N LEU A 195 14.79 -21.31 -14.70
CA LEU A 195 15.77 -20.51 -13.94
C LEU A 195 16.81 -21.40 -13.25
N GLN A 196 16.35 -22.48 -12.60
CA GLN A 196 17.21 -23.46 -11.92
C GLN A 196 16.72 -24.87 -12.23
N LYS A 197 17.65 -25.78 -12.60
CA LYS A 197 17.31 -27.13 -13.07
C LYS A 197 16.51 -27.97 -12.05
N GLN A 198 16.72 -27.74 -10.76
CA GLN A 198 16.17 -28.57 -9.67
C GLN A 198 14.97 -27.94 -8.94
N PHE A 199 14.68 -26.66 -9.17
CA PHE A 199 13.67 -25.94 -8.41
C PHE A 199 12.56 -25.43 -9.33
N ASP A 200 11.37 -25.26 -8.77
CA ASP A 200 10.29 -24.61 -9.46
C ASP A 200 10.57 -23.12 -9.67
N ASN A 201 10.22 -22.58 -10.84
CA ASN A 201 10.53 -21.19 -11.20
C ASN A 201 9.85 -20.22 -10.22
N ARG A 202 8.59 -20.47 -9.89
CA ARG A 202 7.82 -19.67 -8.93
C ARG A 202 8.47 -19.66 -7.55
N ALA A 203 8.90 -20.82 -7.06
CA ALA A 203 9.58 -20.91 -5.77
C ALA A 203 10.91 -20.15 -5.74
N VAL A 204 11.69 -20.19 -6.83
CA VAL A 204 12.94 -19.42 -6.96
C VAL A 204 12.66 -17.93 -6.97
N ILE A 205 11.68 -17.49 -7.76
CA ILE A 205 11.27 -16.09 -7.87
C ILE A 205 10.80 -15.55 -6.52
N ILE A 206 9.84 -16.21 -5.86
CA ILE A 206 9.32 -15.76 -4.56
C ILE A 206 10.46 -15.62 -3.55
N LYS A 207 11.30 -16.66 -3.40
CA LYS A 207 12.41 -16.62 -2.42
C LYS A 207 13.46 -15.55 -2.72
N THR A 208 13.73 -15.28 -4.00
CA THR A 208 14.79 -14.35 -4.41
C THR A 208 14.29 -12.91 -4.41
N CYS A 209 13.08 -12.67 -4.90
CA CYS A 209 12.51 -11.35 -5.13
C CYS A 209 11.78 -10.77 -3.92
N THR A 210 11.33 -11.60 -2.96
CA THR A 210 10.66 -11.12 -1.73
C THR A 210 11.52 -10.05 -1.04
N LYS A 211 12.82 -10.27 -0.88
CA LYS A 211 13.74 -9.29 -0.25
C LYS A 211 13.88 -7.97 -1.00
N PHE A 212 13.57 -7.94 -2.30
CA PHE A 212 13.65 -6.71 -3.11
C PHE A 212 12.36 -5.89 -2.99
N ILE A 213 11.23 -6.57 -2.87
CA ILE A 213 9.92 -5.95 -2.78
C ILE A 213 9.63 -5.56 -1.32
N LEU A 214 9.92 -6.45 -0.38
CA LEU A 214 9.66 -6.31 1.06
C LEU A 214 10.91 -6.71 1.86
N GLN A 215 11.58 -5.75 2.49
CA GLN A 215 12.66 -6.04 3.42
C GLN A 215 12.24 -5.59 4.81
N ASN A 216 11.64 -6.50 5.58
CA ASN A 216 11.20 -6.18 6.94
C ASN A 216 11.66 -7.21 7.97
N LYS A 217 11.98 -6.71 9.18
CA LYS A 217 12.35 -7.54 10.33
C LYS A 217 11.15 -7.97 11.16
N THR A 218 10.01 -7.31 11.02
CA THR A 218 8.80 -7.55 11.83
C THR A 218 7.87 -8.58 11.19
N LEU A 219 7.66 -8.51 9.87
CA LEU A 219 6.92 -9.52 9.12
C LEU A 219 7.67 -10.85 9.12
N SER A 220 6.95 -11.94 9.37
CA SER A 220 7.53 -13.28 9.24
C SER A 220 7.86 -13.57 7.77
N LYS A 221 8.88 -14.41 7.53
CA LYS A 221 9.27 -14.79 6.17
C LYS A 221 8.10 -15.34 5.33
N PRO A 222 7.22 -16.23 5.85
CA PRO A 222 6.06 -16.71 5.10
C PRO A 222 5.08 -15.61 4.72
N GLN A 223 4.86 -14.61 5.60
CA GLN A 223 3.97 -13.48 5.33
C GLN A 223 4.51 -12.55 4.24
N ALA A 224 5.82 -12.28 4.24
CA ALA A 224 6.46 -11.50 3.19
C ALA A 224 6.43 -12.24 1.84
N GLU A 225 6.62 -13.56 1.85
CA GLU A 225 6.50 -14.41 0.66
C GLU A 225 5.03 -14.46 0.17
N LEU A 226 4.06 -14.53 1.07
CA LEU A 226 2.62 -14.50 0.76
C LEU A 226 2.21 -13.20 0.07
N LEU A 227 2.60 -12.05 0.63
CA LEU A 227 2.33 -10.75 0.02
C LEU A 227 3.02 -10.60 -1.34
N THR A 228 4.30 -11.00 -1.44
CA THR A 228 5.03 -10.98 -2.71
C THR A 228 4.34 -11.84 -3.78
N GLN A 229 3.90 -13.04 -3.39
CA GLN A 229 3.17 -13.94 -4.26
C GLN A 229 1.86 -13.32 -4.73
N PHE A 230 1.08 -12.76 -3.80
CA PHE A 230 -0.19 -12.10 -4.12
C PHE A 230 0.01 -10.93 -5.09
N LEU A 231 1.05 -10.11 -4.88
CA LEU A 231 1.36 -8.98 -5.76
C LEU A 231 1.75 -9.46 -7.16
N MET A 232 2.56 -10.51 -7.26
CA MET A 232 2.96 -11.10 -8.53
C MET A 232 1.78 -11.69 -9.30
N ASP A 233 0.90 -12.44 -8.61
CA ASP A 233 -0.25 -13.09 -9.24
C ASP A 233 -1.25 -12.08 -9.79
N ASN A 234 -1.37 -10.91 -9.15
CA ASN A 234 -2.33 -9.85 -9.53
C ASN A 234 -1.68 -8.68 -10.31
N HIS A 235 -0.45 -8.83 -10.82
CA HIS A 235 0.32 -7.74 -11.44
C HIS A 235 -0.44 -6.96 -12.54
N SER A 236 -1.30 -7.60 -13.32
CA SER A 236 -2.09 -6.95 -14.38
C SER A 236 -3.21 -6.04 -13.86
N GLU A 237 -3.74 -6.33 -12.67
CA GLU A 237 -4.86 -5.60 -12.07
C GLU A 237 -4.38 -4.56 -11.03
N LEU A 238 -3.22 -4.76 -10.42
CA LEU A 238 -2.73 -3.96 -9.28
C LEU A 238 -2.57 -2.45 -9.53
N PHE A 239 -2.29 -2.05 -10.77
CA PHE A 239 -2.05 -0.65 -11.11
C PHE A 239 -3.29 0.03 -11.71
N LYS A 240 -4.41 -0.69 -11.82
CA LYS A 240 -5.70 -0.13 -12.21
C LYS A 240 -6.29 0.67 -11.05
N THR A 241 -7.02 1.74 -11.38
CA THR A 241 -7.74 2.50 -10.36
C THR A 241 -9.03 1.74 -9.99
N PRO A 242 -9.28 1.44 -8.70
CA PRO A 242 -10.51 0.77 -8.27
C PRO A 242 -11.76 1.57 -8.65
N SER A 243 -12.81 0.90 -9.11
CA SER A 243 -14.09 1.53 -9.43
C SER A 243 -14.73 2.19 -8.20
N THR A 244 -14.62 1.57 -7.03
CA THR A 244 -15.06 2.14 -5.75
C THR A 244 -14.42 3.50 -5.49
N LEU A 245 -13.11 3.62 -5.73
CA LEU A 245 -12.41 4.89 -5.54
C LEU A 245 -12.88 5.96 -6.54
N LEU A 246 -13.13 5.58 -7.79
CA LEU A 246 -13.68 6.48 -8.80
C LEU A 246 -15.04 7.03 -8.37
N GLU A 247 -15.92 6.16 -7.87
CA GLU A 247 -17.24 6.56 -7.39
C GLU A 247 -17.16 7.49 -6.17
N LEU A 248 -16.40 7.10 -5.14
CA LEU A 248 -16.21 7.92 -3.93
C LEU A 248 -15.61 9.29 -4.26
N THR A 249 -14.61 9.32 -5.15
CA THR A 249 -13.97 10.56 -5.58
C THR A 249 -14.93 11.43 -6.39
N SER A 250 -15.69 10.84 -7.32
CA SER A 250 -16.68 11.58 -8.11
C SER A 250 -17.75 12.19 -7.22
N ARG A 251 -18.29 11.41 -6.28
CA ARG A 251 -19.29 11.87 -5.30
C ARG A 251 -18.74 13.03 -4.46
N ARG A 252 -17.50 12.89 -3.99
CA ARG A 252 -16.84 13.93 -3.19
C ARG A 252 -16.61 15.23 -3.97
N LEU A 253 -16.15 15.14 -5.21
CA LEU A 253 -15.95 16.31 -6.07
C LEU A 253 -17.28 17.01 -6.37
N GLN A 254 -18.35 16.25 -6.60
CA GLN A 254 -19.69 16.80 -6.81
C GLN A 254 -20.21 17.54 -5.56
N SER A 255 -20.09 16.92 -4.39
CA SER A 255 -20.45 17.51 -3.09
C SER A 255 -19.74 18.87 -2.86
N LEU A 256 -18.43 18.94 -3.18
CA LEU A 256 -17.66 20.18 -3.10
C LEU A 256 -18.13 21.27 -4.08
N LEU A 257 -18.54 20.89 -5.30
CA LEU A 257 -19.06 21.82 -6.30
C LEU A 257 -20.45 22.37 -5.91
N GLU A 258 -21.25 21.56 -5.25
CA GLU A 258 -22.57 21.95 -4.73
C GLU A 258 -22.48 22.76 -3.43
N GLY A 259 -21.27 22.99 -2.90
CA GLY A 259 -21.05 23.76 -1.68
C GLY A 259 -21.54 23.05 -0.42
N GLN A 260 -21.68 21.72 -0.47
CA GLN A 260 -22.06 20.93 0.69
C GLN A 260 -20.95 20.91 1.73
N ASP A 261 -21.33 20.71 2.99
CA ASP A 261 -20.38 20.66 4.09
C ASP A 261 -19.39 19.49 3.89
N PRO A 262 -18.06 19.76 3.91
CA PRO A 262 -17.05 18.74 3.71
C PRO A 262 -17.11 17.61 4.75
N ASP A 263 -17.75 17.78 5.90
CA ASP A 263 -17.75 16.75 6.94
C ASP A 263 -18.95 15.78 6.84
N ILE A 264 -20.01 16.12 6.08
CA ILE A 264 -21.23 15.30 5.96
C ILE A 264 -20.96 13.96 5.24
N ASP A 265 -20.16 13.98 4.17
CA ASP A 265 -19.86 12.79 3.35
C ASP A 265 -18.53 12.10 3.72
N SER A 266 -17.88 12.50 4.82
CA SER A 266 -16.58 11.97 5.24
C SER A 266 -16.62 10.51 5.70
N GLY A 267 -17.81 9.95 5.96
CA GLY A 267 -17.98 8.59 6.49
C GLY A 267 -17.49 8.41 7.94
N PHE A 268 -16.86 9.43 8.53
CA PHE A 268 -16.36 9.43 9.91
C PHE A 268 -16.92 10.65 10.64
N THR A 269 -18.00 10.44 11.38
CA THR A 269 -18.53 11.48 12.28
C THR A 269 -17.74 11.44 13.59
N PHE A 270 -16.75 12.33 13.75
CA PHE A 270 -15.95 12.39 14.99
C PHE A 270 -16.83 12.69 16.23
N CYS A 271 -17.85 13.53 16.06
CA CYS A 271 -18.85 13.83 17.08
C CYS A 271 -20.25 13.84 16.47
N GLN A 272 -21.10 12.87 16.81
CA GLN A 272 -22.51 12.93 16.47
C GLN A 272 -23.22 13.90 17.43
N ARG A 273 -23.89 14.92 16.90
CA ARG A 273 -24.68 15.85 17.71
C ARG A 273 -25.90 15.11 18.26
N VAL A 274 -25.88 14.82 19.55
CA VAL A 274 -27.00 14.25 20.29
C VAL A 274 -28.11 15.29 20.39
N THR A 275 -29.36 14.91 20.13
CA THR A 275 -30.51 15.80 20.32
C THR A 275 -30.70 16.10 21.80
N THR A 276 -31.35 17.22 22.13
CA THR A 276 -31.64 17.58 23.53
C THR A 276 -32.44 16.48 24.25
N LYS A 277 -33.31 15.79 23.51
CA LYS A 277 -34.10 14.67 24.05
C LYS A 277 -33.21 13.45 24.36
N GLU A 278 -32.39 13.02 23.41
CA GLU A 278 -31.47 11.89 23.63
C GLU A 278 -30.46 12.19 24.75
N TYR A 279 -30.02 13.44 24.89
CA TYR A 279 -29.15 13.85 26.00
C TYR A 279 -29.85 13.68 27.35
N GLU A 280 -31.09 14.16 27.49
CA GLU A 280 -31.84 13.99 28.75
C GLU A 280 -32.17 12.51 29.02
N ASP A 281 -32.47 11.72 27.99
CA ASP A 281 -32.70 10.27 28.11
C ASP A 281 -31.42 9.55 28.59
N GLN A 282 -30.26 9.83 27.97
CA GLN A 282 -28.95 9.27 28.37
C GLN A 282 -28.56 9.69 29.79
N LYS A 283 -28.85 10.94 30.18
CA LYS A 283 -28.61 11.46 31.52
C LYS A 283 -29.48 10.76 32.57
N GLN A 284 -30.77 10.52 32.28
CA GLN A 284 -31.64 9.74 33.15
C GLN A 284 -31.15 8.29 33.28
N GLN A 285 -30.76 7.67 32.16
CA GLN A 285 -30.24 6.30 32.15
C GLN A 285 -28.93 6.20 32.96
N THR A 286 -28.02 7.16 32.80
CA THR A 286 -26.79 7.25 33.58
C THR A 286 -27.10 7.35 35.08
N ASN A 287 -28.05 8.19 35.49
CA ASN A 287 -28.45 8.29 36.89
C ASN A 287 -29.02 6.96 37.43
N GLN A 288 -29.79 6.23 36.64
CA GLN A 288 -30.29 4.90 37.02
C GLN A 288 -29.16 3.89 37.20
N TYR A 289 -28.17 3.86 36.29
CA TYR A 289 -26.99 2.99 36.44
C TYR A 289 -26.13 3.36 37.64
N LEU A 290 -25.96 4.66 37.92
CA LEU A 290 -25.24 5.12 39.11
C LEU A 290 -25.95 4.70 40.40
N LEU A 291 -27.29 4.75 40.44
CA LEU A 291 -28.08 4.24 41.57
C LEU A 291 -27.96 2.72 41.73
N ALA A 292 -28.05 1.98 40.62
CA ALA A 292 -27.87 0.53 40.63
C ALA A 292 -26.47 0.12 41.11
N LEU A 293 -25.43 0.88 40.72
CA LEU A 293 -24.06 0.68 41.18
C LEU A 293 -23.94 0.89 42.70
N VAL A 294 -24.52 1.97 43.24
CA VAL A 294 -24.54 2.22 44.70
C VAL A 294 -25.24 1.09 45.46
N GLN A 295 -26.37 0.61 44.94
CA GLN A 295 -27.08 -0.54 45.53
C GLN A 295 -26.27 -1.83 45.45
N GLY A 296 -25.58 -2.08 44.34
CA GLY A 296 -24.68 -3.22 44.19
C GLY A 296 -23.53 -3.19 45.19
N MET A 297 -22.91 -2.01 45.39
CA MET A 297 -21.83 -1.82 46.36
C MET A 297 -22.29 -1.98 47.82
N ASP A 298 -23.53 -1.59 48.13
CA ASP A 298 -24.09 -1.77 49.47
C ASP A 298 -24.44 -3.25 49.75
N ASN A 299 -24.87 -3.99 48.73
CA ASN A 299 -25.24 -5.40 48.82
C ASN A 299 -24.06 -6.38 48.70
N ASP A 300 -22.85 -5.92 48.34
CA ASP A 300 -21.69 -6.79 48.15
C ASP A 300 -21.17 -7.38 49.49
N PRO A 301 -21.20 -8.71 49.71
CA PRO A 301 -20.78 -9.32 50.96
C PRO A 301 -19.25 -9.34 51.17
N THR A 302 -18.45 -9.07 50.13
CA THR A 302 -16.98 -9.13 50.18
C THR A 302 -16.32 -7.88 50.75
N ILE A 303 -17.07 -6.77 50.82
CA ILE A 303 -16.57 -5.46 51.25
C ILE A 303 -16.96 -5.20 52.71
N THR A 304 -15.99 -4.80 53.53
CA THR A 304 -16.24 -4.51 54.95
C THR A 304 -17.07 -3.23 55.11
N LEU A 305 -17.92 -3.15 56.14
CA LEU A 305 -18.84 -2.02 56.39
C LEU A 305 -18.14 -0.64 56.40
N LYS A 306 -16.89 -0.58 56.87
CA LYS A 306 -16.08 0.65 56.91
C LYS A 306 -15.65 1.12 55.51
N GLN A 307 -15.35 0.18 54.62
CA GLN A 307 -14.96 0.46 53.24
C GLN A 307 -16.17 0.87 52.40
N LYS A 308 -17.33 0.21 52.57
CA LYS A 308 -18.60 0.59 51.94
C LYS A 308 -18.96 2.05 52.22
N LYS A 309 -18.93 2.46 53.50
CA LYS A 309 -19.20 3.85 53.91
C LYS A 309 -18.21 4.86 53.30
N LYS A 310 -16.95 4.47 53.10
CA LYS A 310 -15.95 5.34 52.45
C LYS A 310 -16.21 5.49 50.95
N LEU A 311 -16.45 4.38 50.26
CA LEU A 311 -16.74 4.34 48.82
C LEU A 311 -18.02 5.12 48.47
N ILE A 312 -19.10 4.92 49.21
CA ILE A 312 -20.36 5.66 49.00
C ILE A 312 -20.17 7.16 49.27
N LYS A 313 -19.36 7.53 50.27
CA LYS A 313 -19.04 8.93 50.57
C LYS A 313 -18.23 9.59 49.46
N GLU A 314 -17.27 8.88 48.86
CA GLU A 314 -16.52 9.38 47.71
C GLU A 314 -17.40 9.46 46.46
N PHE A 315 -18.26 8.47 46.23
CA PHE A 315 -19.19 8.48 45.11
C PHE A 315 -20.14 9.67 45.14
N ARG A 316 -20.75 9.95 46.31
CA ARG A 316 -21.62 11.14 46.52
C ARG A 316 -20.88 12.48 46.41
N LYS A 317 -19.55 12.50 46.57
CA LYS A 317 -18.74 13.71 46.41
C LYS A 317 -18.65 14.14 44.94
N TYR A 318 -18.61 13.19 44.02
CA TYR A 318 -18.48 13.44 42.58
C TYR A 318 -19.80 13.39 41.82
N HIS A 319 -20.83 12.76 42.40
CA HIS A 319 -22.17 12.66 41.82
C HIS A 319 -23.22 13.18 42.83
N SER A 320 -23.47 14.48 42.79
CA SER A 320 -24.34 15.22 43.73
C SER A 320 -25.85 15.02 43.51
N LEU A 321 -26.24 14.16 42.57
CA LEU A 321 -27.63 13.81 42.25
C LEU A 321 -28.09 12.48 42.90
N ILE A 322 -27.30 11.91 43.81
CA ILE A 322 -27.63 10.69 44.60
C ILE A 322 -27.50 10.95 46.11
#